data_AF-A0A3M1KQU1-F1
#
_entry.id   AF-A0A3M1KQU1-F1
#
_cell.length_a   1.000
_cell.length_b   1.000
_cell.length_c   1.000
_cell.angle_alpha   90.00
_cell.angle_beta   90.00
_cell.angle_gamma   90.00
#
_symmetry.space_group_name_H-M   'P 1'
#
loop_
_entity.id
_entity.type
_entity.pdbx_description
1 polymer ?
#
loop_
_entity_poly.entity_id
_entity_poly.type
_entity_poly.pdbx_seq_one_letter_code
_entity_poly.pdbx_strand_id
1 'polypeptide(L)'
;ILATALIDTGSKMDGVIFEEFKGTGNMELQLDRNLANKRIFPAIDLTKSSTRREDLLLDKDTLQRMFILRNHLADMKPEEAMEFILKHIRNTSSNEEFLASMNG
;
A
#
# COMPACT_ATOMS: atom_id res chain seq x y z
N ILE A 1 -15.55 8.52 -1.60
CA ILE A 1 -15.29 9.36 -0.41
C ILE A 1 -14.01 8.83 0.23
N LEU A 2 -13.05 9.70 0.54
CA LEU A 2 -11.86 9.32 1.30
C LEU A 2 -12.02 9.86 2.72
N ALA A 3 -11.77 9.00 3.71
CA ALA A 3 -11.85 9.34 5.12
C ALA A 3 -10.66 8.70 5.85
N THR A 4 -10.26 9.30 6.96
CA THR A 4 -9.26 8.72 7.86
C THR A 4 -9.96 7.96 8.97
N ALA A 5 -9.39 6.80 9.33
CA ALA A 5 -9.83 6.01 10.47
C ALA A 5 -8.65 5.80 11.42
N LEU A 6 -8.90 5.87 12.71
CA LEU A 6 -7.90 5.56 13.73
C LEU A 6 -8.01 4.08 14.10
N ILE A 7 -6.87 3.42 14.17
CA ILE A 7 -6.71 2.03 14.62
C ILE A 7 -5.64 1.99 15.73
N ASP A 8 -5.61 0.90 16.50
CA ASP A 8 -4.62 0.69 17.58
C ASP A 8 -4.57 1.85 18.59
N THR A 9 -5.74 2.40 18.92
CA THR A 9 -5.92 3.46 19.94
C THR A 9 -6.05 2.90 21.36
N GLY A 10 -6.25 1.58 21.50
CA GLY A 10 -6.60 0.92 22.76
C GLY A 10 -8.10 0.95 23.08
N SER A 11 -8.91 1.67 22.30
CA SER A 11 -10.37 1.67 22.40
C SER A 11 -10.97 0.49 21.64
N LYS A 12 -11.72 -0.38 22.34
CA LYS A 12 -12.49 -1.45 21.68
C LYS A 12 -13.54 -0.88 20.72
N MET A 13 -14.09 0.31 21.02
CA MET A 13 -15.08 0.96 20.19
C MET A 13 -14.50 1.33 18.82
N ASP A 14 -13.28 1.85 18.79
CA ASP A 14 -12.61 2.24 17.54
C ASP A 14 -12.32 1.03 16.66
N GLY A 15 -11.97 -0.11 17.27
CA GLY A 15 -11.79 -1.38 16.55
C GLY A 15 -13.08 -1.89 15.91
N VAL A 16 -14.22 -1.82 16.62
CA VAL A 16 -15.52 -2.20 16.06
C VAL A 16 -15.93 -1.28 14.91
N ILE A 17 -15.74 0.03 15.08
CA ILE A 17 -16.04 1.02 14.03
C ILE A 17 -15.19 0.77 12.78
N PHE A 18 -13.90 0.46 12.95
CA PHE A 18 -13.02 0.16 11.83
C PHE A 18 -13.47 -1.07 11.02
N GLU A 19 -13.84 -2.16 11.69
CA GLU A 19 -14.31 -3.38 11.00
C GLU A 19 -15.64 -3.17 10.25
N GLU A 20 -16.56 -2.39 10.82
CA GLU A 20 -17.81 -1.99 10.13
C GLU A 20 -17.51 -1.17 8.87
N PHE A 21 -16.60 -0.18 8.96
CA PHE A 21 -16.21 0.61 7.80
C PHE A 21 -15.50 -0.22 6.74
N LYS A 22 -14.67 -1.19 7.13
CA LYS A 22 -14.02 -2.12 6.21
C LYS A 22 -15.00 -2.98 5.42
N GLY A 23 -16.12 -3.34 6.04
CA GLY A 23 -17.23 -4.05 5.37
C GLY A 23 -17.86 -3.23 4.24
N THR A 24 -17.97 -1.92 4.43
CA THR A 24 -18.62 -0.99 3.49
C THR A 24 -17.67 -0.38 2.46
N GLY A 25 -16.40 -0.21 2.81
CA GLY A 25 -15.38 0.37 1.95
C GLY A 25 -14.91 -0.57 0.84
N ASN A 26 -14.36 0.03 -0.21
CA ASN A 26 -13.76 -0.69 -1.34
C ASN A 26 -12.27 -0.35 -1.56
N MET A 27 -11.70 0.56 -0.77
CA MET A 27 -10.28 0.93 -0.79
C MET A 27 -9.80 1.12 0.64
N GLU A 28 -8.65 0.53 0.95
CA GLU A 28 -7.95 0.67 2.23
C GLU A 28 -6.50 1.10 1.97
N LEU A 29 -6.10 2.22 2.57
CA LEU A 29 -4.71 2.68 2.60
C LEU A 29 -4.22 2.66 4.04
N GLN A 30 -3.49 1.62 4.42
CA GLN A 30 -3.02 1.44 5.78
C GLN A 30 -1.68 2.15 5.98
N LEU A 31 -1.56 2.86 7.11
CA LEU A 31 -0.32 3.51 7.52
C LEU A 31 0.31 2.72 8.67
N ASP A 32 1.62 2.47 8.58
CA ASP A 32 2.36 1.69 9.57
C ASP A 32 3.08 2.61 10.58
N ARG A 33 2.84 2.36 11.87
CA ARG A 33 3.42 3.14 12.97
C ARG A 33 4.93 2.96 13.08
N ASN A 34 5.48 1.78 12.76
CA ASN A 34 6.91 1.51 12.83
C ASN A 34 7.68 2.29 11.75
N LEU A 35 7.13 2.35 10.53
CA LEU A 35 7.66 3.21 9.45
C LEU A 35 7.72 4.67 9.89
N ALA A 36 6.61 5.19 10.43
CA ALA A 36 6.52 6.57 10.90
C ALA A 36 7.51 6.86 12.04
N ASN A 37 7.65 5.95 13.02
CA ASN A 37 8.62 6.07 14.11
C ASN A 37 10.07 6.14 13.62
N LYS A 38 10.39 5.42 12.54
CA LYS A 38 11.69 5.44 11.86
C LYS A 38 11.86 6.61 10.89
N ARG A 39 10.87 7.51 10.79
CA ARG A 39 10.83 8.66 9.88
C ARG A 39 10.91 8.27 8.39
N ILE A 40 10.41 7.09 8.05
CA ILE A 40 10.26 6.66 6.66
C ILE A 40 8.91 7.14 6.15
N PHE A 41 8.92 7.98 5.11
CA PHE A 41 7.71 8.56 4.52
C PHE A 41 7.66 8.38 3.00
N PRO A 42 6.48 8.07 2.43
CA PRO A 42 5.19 7.89 3.11
C PRO A 42 5.15 6.56 3.88
N ALA A 43 4.56 6.58 5.09
CA ALA A 43 4.54 5.44 6.01
C ALA A 43 3.44 4.42 5.66
N ILE A 44 3.35 4.01 4.39
CA ILE A 44 2.27 3.14 3.89
C ILE A 44 2.66 1.67 4.06
N ASP A 45 1.75 0.86 4.58
CA ASP A 45 1.87 -0.60 4.53
C ASP A 45 1.40 -1.09 3.15
N LEU A 46 2.35 -1.37 2.27
CA LEU A 46 2.10 -1.73 0.86
C LEU A 46 1.41 -3.08 0.70
N THR A 47 1.66 -4.02 1.62
CA THR A 47 1.11 -5.38 1.54
C THR A 47 -0.31 -5.44 2.08
N LYS A 48 -0.65 -4.64 3.09
CA LYS A 48 -2.02 -4.55 3.62
C LYS A 48 -2.94 -3.58 2.87
N SER A 49 -2.38 -2.60 2.16
CA SER A 49 -3.19 -1.64 1.39
C SER A 49 -3.70 -2.26 0.08
N SER A 50 -5.01 -2.10 -0.19
CA SER A 50 -5.66 -2.73 -1.34
C SER A 50 -6.90 -1.97 -1.81
N THR A 51 -7.34 -2.25 -3.04
CA THR A 51 -8.59 -1.74 -3.61
C THR A 51 -9.34 -2.90 -4.26
N ARG A 52 -10.63 -3.06 -3.94
CA ARG A 52 -11.50 -4.06 -4.58
C ARG A 52 -11.77 -3.63 -6.01
N ARG A 53 -11.80 -4.61 -6.92
CA ARG A 53 -12.05 -4.39 -8.34
C ARG A 53 -11.07 -3.40 -9.01
N GLU A 54 -9.79 -3.46 -8.62
CA GLU A 54 -8.74 -2.68 -9.29
C GLU A 54 -8.60 -3.00 -10.79
N ASP A 55 -9.15 -4.15 -11.24
CA ASP A 55 -9.31 -4.53 -12.65
C ASP A 55 -10.10 -3.53 -13.50
N LEU A 56 -10.97 -2.73 -12.86
CA LEU A 56 -11.76 -1.70 -13.52
C LEU A 56 -11.06 -0.34 -13.57
N LEU A 57 -9.94 -0.19 -12.86
CA LEU A 57 -9.24 1.08 -12.68
C LEU A 57 -7.91 1.14 -13.42
N LEU A 58 -7.28 -0.01 -13.63
CA LEU A 58 -5.96 -0.15 -14.21
C LEU A 58 -6.05 -1.00 -15.48
N ASP A 59 -5.20 -0.70 -16.47
CA ASP A 59 -5.09 -1.55 -17.65
C ASP A 59 -4.41 -2.90 -17.30
N LYS A 60 -4.52 -3.86 -18.22
CA LYS A 60 -4.03 -5.23 -18.00
C LYS A 60 -2.52 -5.33 -17.76
N ASP A 61 -1.72 -4.51 -18.45
CA ASP A 61 -0.27 -4.54 -18.31
C ASP A 61 0.15 -3.99 -16.95
N THR A 62 -0.44 -2.85 -16.55
CA THR A 62 -0.24 -2.28 -15.22
C THR A 62 -0.64 -3.25 -14.11
N LEU A 63 -1.80 -3.91 -14.23
CA LEU A 63 -2.26 -4.90 -13.24
C LEU A 63 -1.29 -6.07 -13.09
N GLN A 64 -0.80 -6.61 -14.21
CA GLN A 64 0.14 -7.72 -14.18
C GLN A 64 1.45 -7.32 -13.50
N ARG A 65 1.98 -6.13 -13.80
CA ARG A 65 3.19 -5.60 -13.16
C ARG A 65 2.99 -5.34 -11.67
N MET A 66 1.86 -4.75 -11.30
CA MET A 66 1.49 -4.53 -9.90
C MET A 66 1.37 -5.85 -9.13
N PHE A 67 0.84 -6.90 -9.74
CA PHE A 67 0.78 -8.23 -9.13
C PHE A 67 2.17 -8.82 -8.87
N ILE A 68 3.07 -8.76 -9.85
CA ILE A 68 4.46 -9.21 -9.70
C ILE A 68 5.16 -8.43 -8.59
N LEU A 69 5.03 -7.10 -8.60
CA LEU A 69 5.58 -6.23 -7.58
C LEU A 69 5.05 -6.60 -6.19
N ARG A 70 3.74 -6.76 -6.03
CA ARG A 70 3.12 -7.15 -4.76
C ARG A 70 3.63 -8.49 -4.24
N ASN A 71 3.78 -9.49 -5.12
CA ASN A 71 4.35 -10.78 -4.73
C ASN A 71 5.81 -10.65 -4.29
N HIS A 72 6.61 -9.83 -4.97
CA HIS A 72 7.99 -9.58 -4.58
C HIS A 72 8.09 -8.92 -3.20
N LEU A 73 7.19 -7.98 -2.90
CA LEU A 73 7.16 -7.29 -1.61
C LEU A 73 6.53 -8.13 -0.49
N ALA A 74 5.79 -9.19 -0.80
CA ALA A 74 5.01 -9.95 0.19
C ALA A 74 5.88 -10.62 1.26
N ASP A 75 7.10 -11.02 0.91
CA ASP A 75 8.06 -11.65 1.82
C ASP A 75 8.94 -10.64 2.57
N MET A 76 8.84 -9.35 2.25
CA MET A 76 9.64 -8.29 2.86
C MET A 76 8.97 -7.75 4.12
N LYS A 77 9.78 -7.26 5.06
CA LYS A 77 9.26 -6.43 6.15
C LYS A 77 8.77 -5.09 5.58
N PRO A 78 7.77 -4.42 6.20
CA PRO A 78 7.25 -3.14 5.71
C PRO A 78 8.34 -2.08 5.45
N GLU A 79 9.36 -2.04 6.30
CA GLU A 79 10.52 -1.15 6.16
C GLU A 79 11.34 -1.43 4.90
N GLU A 80 11.71 -2.70 4.70
CA GLU A 80 12.48 -3.14 3.53
C GLU A 80 11.69 -2.91 2.24
N ALA A 81 10.39 -3.21 2.25
CA ALA A 81 9.49 -2.96 1.13
C ALA A 81 9.40 -1.47 0.78
N MET A 82 9.26 -0.60 1.79
CA MET A 82 9.17 0.85 1.57
C MET A 82 10.48 1.44 1.07
N GLU A 83 11.61 1.03 1.64
CA GLU A 83 12.94 1.44 1.18
C GLU A 83 13.22 0.97 -0.25
N PHE A 84 12.85 -0.27 -0.58
CA PHE A 84 12.94 -0.81 -1.93
C PHE A 84 12.15 0.05 -2.91
N ILE A 85 10.87 0.33 -2.63
CA ILE A 85 10.03 1.16 -3.49
C ILE A 85 10.58 2.57 -3.64
N LEU A 86 10.93 3.23 -2.53
CA LEU A 86 11.45 4.59 -2.55
C LEU A 86 12.75 4.70 -3.34
N LYS A 87 13.64 3.69 -3.24
CA LYS A 87 14.88 3.65 -4.00
C LYS A 87 14.61 3.62 -5.51
N HIS A 88 13.66 2.81 -5.96
CA HIS A 88 13.38 2.66 -7.39
C HIS A 88 12.58 3.85 -7.94
N ILE A 89 11.53 4.29 -7.24
CA ILE A 89 10.73 5.45 -7.67
C ILE A 89 11.59 6.71 -7.80
N ARG A 90 12.53 6.95 -6.86
CA ARG A 90 13.44 8.11 -6.92
C ARG A 90 14.38 8.11 -8.12
N ASN A 91 14.64 6.95 -8.71
CA ASN A 91 15.50 6.80 -9.88
C ASN A 91 14.73 6.85 -11.20
N THR A 92 13.41 7.10 -11.16
CA THR A 92 12.54 7.13 -12.33
C THR A 92 11.77 8.44 -12.40
N SER A 93 11.42 8.85 -13.61
CA SER A 93 10.70 10.10 -13.87
C SER A 93 9.18 9.93 -13.84
N SER A 94 8.69 8.69 -13.90
CA SER A 94 7.26 8.37 -13.95
C SER A 94 6.95 6.99 -13.38
N ASN A 95 5.69 6.73 -13.02
CA ASN A 95 5.26 5.41 -12.55
C ASN A 95 5.33 4.37 -13.67
N GLU A 96 5.09 4.78 -14.91
CA GLU A 96 5.21 3.95 -16.10
C GLU A 96 6.65 3.47 -16.29
N GLU A 97 7.63 4.37 -16.14
CA GLU A 97 9.06 4.04 -16.18
C GLU A 97 9.45 3.10 -15.02
N PHE A 98 8.96 3.38 -13.81
CA PHE A 98 9.16 2.51 -12.65
C PHE A 98 8.64 1.09 -12.91
N LEU A 99 7.38 0.94 -13.31
CA LEU A 99 6.76 -0.35 -13.58
C LEU A 99 7.39 -1.06 -14.80
N ALA A 100 7.92 -0.33 -15.77
CA ALA A 100 8.70 -0.88 -16.88
C ALA A 100 10.06 -1.42 -16.40
N SER A 101 10.74 -0.70 -15.51
CA SER A 101 12.06 -1.06 -14.97
C SER A 101 12.06 -2.27 -14.04
N MET A 102 10.88 -2.63 -13.51
CA MET A 102 10.67 -3.80 -12.65
C MET A 102 10.74 -5.13 -13.41
N ASN A 103 10.81 -5.08 -14.74
CA ASN A 103 11.10 -6.25 -15.58
C ASN A 103 12.62 -6.41 -15.74
N GLY A 104 13.10 -7.62 -15.46
CA GLY A 104 14.30 -8.14 -16.12
C GLY A 104 14.02 -8.42 -17.60
#